data_AF-A0A967JZH6-F1
#
_entry.id   AF-A0A967JZH6-F1
#
_cell.length_a   1.000
_cell.length_b   1.000
_cell.length_c   1.000
_cell.angle_alpha   90.00
_cell.angle_beta   90.00
_cell.angle_gamma   90.00
#
_symmetry.space_group_name_H-M   'P 1'
#
loop_
_entity.id
_entity.type
_entity.pdbx_description
1 polymer ?
#
loop_
_entity_poly.entity_id
_entity_poly.type
_entity_poly.pdbx_seq_one_letter_code
_entity_poly.pdbx_strand_id
1 'polypeptide(L)'
;MTVYMDASIEADLRLLAERARLERIPVDAALTAALARLEGWLERLAAELRVEHYGPGVGVEGQPQAYRLVVRRHAWDATRQAWGLKICDGTAYGEWRPMWTLQGAGRRRKAALVRALPELLAGYARAVEAAGRGDGAAAEAVRTAARILSTG
;
A
#
# COMPACT_ATOMS: atom_id res chain seq x y z
N MET A 1 -18.86 -0.84 -15.74
CA MET A 1 -17.68 -0.12 -16.25
C MET A 1 -16.78 0.14 -15.05
N THR A 2 -15.79 -0.72 -14.80
CA THR A 2 -14.96 -0.65 -13.59
C THR A 2 -13.85 0.37 -13.80
N VAL A 3 -14.16 1.64 -13.52
CA VAL A 3 -13.16 2.70 -13.46
C VAL A 3 -12.46 2.55 -12.12
N TYR A 4 -11.29 1.92 -12.11
CA TYR A 4 -10.56 1.67 -10.88
C TYR A 4 -10.06 2.96 -10.24
N MET A 5 -9.74 3.99 -11.01
CA MET A 5 -9.15 5.23 -10.51
C MET A 5 -10.06 6.41 -10.83
N ASP A 6 -10.75 6.90 -9.81
CA ASP A 6 -11.52 8.14 -9.88
C ASP A 6 -10.66 9.36 -9.48
N ALA A 7 -11.21 10.56 -9.66
CA ALA A 7 -10.52 11.81 -9.36
C ALA A 7 -10.12 11.95 -7.87
N SER A 8 -10.86 11.32 -6.94
CA SER A 8 -10.52 11.34 -5.52
C SER A 8 -9.26 10.51 -5.25
N ILE A 9 -9.15 9.31 -5.82
CA ILE A 9 -7.97 8.46 -5.67
C ILE A 9 -6.75 9.11 -6.31
N GLU A 10 -6.90 9.73 -7.48
CA GLU A 10 -5.79 10.47 -8.10
C GLU A 10 -5.32 11.63 -7.19
N ALA A 11 -6.25 12.42 -6.65
CA ALA A 11 -5.93 13.52 -5.73
C ALA A 11 -5.21 13.01 -4.46
N ASP A 12 -5.66 11.88 -3.89
CA ASP A 12 -5.01 11.26 -2.74
C ASP A 12 -3.60 10.78 -3.06
N LEU A 13 -3.39 10.15 -4.22
CA LEU A 13 -2.07 9.71 -4.66
C LEU A 13 -1.11 10.90 -4.81
N ARG A 14 -1.57 12.01 -5.37
CA ARG A 14 -0.77 13.25 -5.47
C ARG A 14 -0.42 13.83 -4.10
N LEU A 15 -1.39 13.89 -3.19
CA LEU A 15 -1.16 14.31 -1.80
C LEU A 15 -0.10 13.43 -1.11
N LEU A 16 -0.19 12.11 -1.32
CA LEU A 16 0.73 11.15 -0.73
C LEU A 16 2.13 11.26 -1.34
N ALA A 17 2.23 11.51 -2.65
CA ALA A 17 3.50 11.75 -3.35
C ALA A 17 4.22 12.99 -2.78
N GLU A 18 3.51 14.11 -2.71
CA GLU A 18 4.02 15.36 -2.16
C GLU A 18 4.50 15.15 -0.71
N ARG A 19 3.69 14.49 0.13
CA ARG A 19 4.03 14.25 1.54
C ARG A 19 5.20 13.30 1.71
N ALA A 20 5.41 12.33 0.82
CA ALA A 20 6.53 11.40 0.90
C ALA A 20 7.89 12.11 0.81
N ARG A 21 7.92 13.29 0.15
CA ARG A 21 9.13 14.12 -0.04
C ARG A 21 9.40 15.11 1.08
N LEU A 22 8.43 15.35 1.97
CA LEU A 22 8.62 16.28 3.08
C LEU A 22 9.66 15.75 4.07
N GLU A 23 10.48 16.64 4.62
CA GLU A 23 11.39 16.31 5.73
C GLU A 23 10.59 15.81 6.94
N ARG A 24 9.45 16.46 7.22
CA ARG A 24 8.51 16.09 8.26
C ARG A 24 7.12 15.89 7.69
N ILE A 25 6.60 14.67 7.81
CA ILE A 25 5.27 14.31 7.30
C ILE A 25 4.20 14.70 8.32
N PRO A 26 3.29 15.64 7.99
CA PRO A 26 2.15 15.93 8.86
C PRO A 26 1.19 14.74 8.87
N VAL A 27 0.91 14.21 10.07
CA VAL A 27 -0.06 13.13 10.27
C VAL A 27 -1.35 13.73 10.81
N ASP A 28 -2.19 14.18 9.88
CA ASP A 28 -3.47 14.84 10.11
C ASP A 28 -4.65 13.96 9.64
N ALA A 29 -5.85 14.52 9.71
CA ALA A 29 -7.07 13.86 9.24
C ALA A 29 -7.05 13.61 7.73
N ALA A 30 -6.50 14.54 6.94
CA ALA A 30 -6.39 14.41 5.50
C ALA A 30 -5.53 13.21 5.10
N LEU A 31 -4.35 13.04 5.72
CA LEU A 31 -3.51 11.86 5.50
C LEU A 31 -4.23 10.58 5.89
N THR A 32 -4.87 10.58 7.07
CA THR A 32 -5.55 9.38 7.55
C THR A 32 -6.68 8.96 6.62
N ALA A 33 -7.42 9.93 6.07
CA ALA A 33 -8.47 9.68 5.08
C ALA A 33 -7.91 9.19 3.74
N ALA A 34 -6.83 9.80 3.25
CA ALA A 34 -6.16 9.37 2.01
C ALA A 34 -5.61 7.94 2.13
N LEU A 35 -5.00 7.58 3.28
CA LEU A 35 -4.54 6.22 3.54
C LEU A 35 -5.67 5.19 3.60
N ALA A 36 -6.82 5.56 4.20
CA ALA A 36 -7.98 4.67 4.25
C ALA A 36 -8.58 4.42 2.85
N ARG A 37 -8.68 5.47 2.02
CA ARG A 37 -9.17 5.34 0.63
C ARG A 37 -8.19 4.57 -0.24
N LEU A 38 -6.89 4.82 -0.09
CA LEU A 38 -5.84 4.05 -0.77
C LEU A 38 -5.92 2.57 -0.39
N GLU A 39 -6.09 2.25 0.89
CA GLU A 39 -6.24 0.87 1.37
C GLU A 39 -7.43 0.18 0.69
N GLY A 40 -8.62 0.77 0.75
CA GLY A 40 -9.82 0.18 0.13
C GLY A 40 -9.72 0.09 -1.40
N TRP A 41 -9.02 1.02 -2.05
CA TRP A 41 -8.74 0.97 -3.48
C TRP A 41 -7.78 -0.18 -3.83
N LEU A 42 -6.69 -0.33 -3.09
CA LEU A 42 -5.74 -1.44 -3.27
C LEU A 42 -6.34 -2.80 -2.95
N GLU A 43 -7.25 -2.90 -2.00
CA GLU A 43 -8.00 -4.14 -1.72
C GLU A 43 -8.78 -4.62 -2.95
N ARG A 44 -9.47 -3.71 -3.66
CA ARG A 44 -10.19 -4.05 -4.90
C ARG A 44 -9.24 -4.51 -6.00
N LEU A 45 -8.13 -3.80 -6.20
CA LEU A 45 -7.13 -4.16 -7.20
C LEU A 45 -6.47 -5.50 -6.88
N ALA A 46 -6.07 -5.73 -5.63
CA ALA A 46 -5.45 -6.97 -5.20
C ALA A 46 -6.41 -8.16 -5.32
N ALA A 47 -7.71 -7.96 -5.09
CA ALA A 47 -8.71 -9.02 -5.25
C ALA A 47 -8.88 -9.48 -6.71
N GLU A 48 -8.73 -8.56 -7.67
CA GLU A 48 -8.73 -8.88 -9.10
C GLU A 48 -7.40 -9.50 -9.54
N LEU A 49 -6.28 -8.85 -9.21
CA LEU A 49 -4.95 -9.25 -9.68
C LEU A 49 -4.46 -10.55 -9.03
N ARG A 50 -4.74 -10.75 -7.74
CA ARG A 50 -4.31 -11.90 -6.93
C ARG A 50 -2.81 -12.19 -7.04
N VAL A 51 -2.01 -11.14 -7.04
CA VAL A 51 -0.55 -11.21 -7.05
C VAL A 51 -0.02 -10.85 -5.67
N GLU A 52 0.83 -11.71 -5.11
CA GLU A 52 1.51 -11.39 -3.86
C GLU A 52 2.69 -10.43 -4.09
N HIS A 53 2.89 -9.51 -3.16
CA HIS A 53 4.05 -8.63 -3.15
C HIS A 53 4.49 -8.28 -1.73
N TYR A 54 5.76 -8.53 -1.46
CA TYR A 54 6.41 -8.28 -0.17
C TYR A 54 7.25 -7.01 -0.28
N GLY A 55 6.60 -5.89 0.01
CA GLY A 55 7.14 -4.55 -0.17
C GLY A 55 8.12 -4.10 0.93
N PRO A 56 8.39 -2.78 0.99
CA PRO A 56 9.39 -2.21 1.89
C PRO A 56 9.06 -2.35 3.38
N GLY A 57 10.11 -2.21 4.19
CA GLY A 57 10.03 -2.14 5.64
C GLY A 57 9.46 -0.80 6.13
N VAL A 58 8.55 -0.88 7.09
CA VAL A 58 7.89 0.27 7.74
C VAL A 58 7.99 0.19 9.27
N GLY A 59 8.93 -0.60 9.78
CA GLY A 59 9.28 -0.57 11.18
C GLY A 59 9.89 0.78 11.60
N VAL A 60 9.83 1.05 12.90
CA VAL A 60 10.31 2.31 13.51
C VAL A 60 11.40 1.99 14.53
N GLU A 61 12.09 3.01 15.04
CA GLU A 61 13.04 2.87 16.17
C GLU A 61 14.19 1.90 15.87
N GLY A 62 14.79 2.04 14.68
CA GLY A 62 15.95 1.25 14.28
C GLY A 62 15.62 -0.17 13.80
N GLN A 63 14.35 -0.54 13.74
CA GLN A 63 13.91 -1.88 13.32
C GLN A 63 13.06 -1.85 12.05
N PRO A 64 13.55 -1.31 10.91
CA PRO A 64 12.74 -1.10 9.71
C PRO A 64 12.11 -2.39 9.16
N GLN A 65 12.76 -3.54 9.36
CA GLN A 65 12.31 -4.85 8.87
C GLN A 65 11.34 -5.58 9.81
N ALA A 66 11.13 -5.10 11.04
CA ALA A 66 10.19 -5.72 11.97
C ALA A 66 8.75 -5.71 11.44
N TYR A 67 8.42 -4.75 10.57
CA TYR A 67 7.14 -4.68 9.90
C TYR A 67 7.31 -4.32 8.43
N ARG A 68 6.51 -4.92 7.55
CA ARG A 68 6.57 -4.68 6.10
C ARG A 68 5.20 -4.43 5.50
N LEU A 69 5.19 -3.70 4.39
CA LEU A 69 4.00 -3.54 3.55
C LEU A 69 3.83 -4.78 2.69
N VAL A 70 2.71 -5.49 2.82
CA VAL A 70 2.50 -6.76 2.11
C VAL A 70 1.13 -6.76 1.43
N VAL A 71 1.15 -6.99 0.11
CA VAL A 71 -0.04 -7.29 -0.69
C VAL A 71 -0.17 -8.80 -0.79
N ARG A 72 -1.23 -9.36 -0.21
CA ARG A 72 -1.56 -10.80 -0.33
C ARG A 72 -2.99 -11.06 0.13
N ARG A 73 -3.41 -12.32 0.12
CA ARG A 73 -4.60 -12.76 0.85
C ARG A 73 -4.29 -12.78 2.36
N HIS A 74 -4.98 -11.92 3.11
CA HIS A 74 -4.84 -11.80 4.56
C HIS A 74 -6.02 -12.48 5.26
N ALA A 75 -5.77 -13.14 6.38
CA ALA A 75 -6.80 -13.56 7.33
C ALA A 75 -6.78 -12.59 8.52
N TRP A 76 -7.77 -11.70 8.58
CA TRP A 76 -7.82 -10.67 9.62
C TRP A 76 -8.43 -11.23 10.93
N ASP A 77 -9.43 -12.08 10.76
CA ASP A 77 -10.05 -12.85 11.82
C ASP A 77 -10.50 -14.21 11.23
N ALA A 78 -11.09 -15.07 12.06
CA ALA A 78 -11.50 -16.42 11.66
C ALA A 78 -12.52 -16.44 10.51
N THR A 79 -13.18 -15.31 10.22
CA THR A 79 -14.29 -15.21 9.27
C THR A 79 -13.95 -14.37 8.03
N ARG A 80 -12.90 -13.53 8.10
CA ARG A 80 -12.56 -12.56 7.04
C ARG A 80 -11.21 -12.86 6.43
N GLN A 81 -11.28 -13.41 5.22
CA GLN A 81 -10.13 -13.52 4.33
C GLN A 81 -10.33 -12.66 3.09
N ALA A 82 -9.41 -11.73 2.86
CA ALA A 82 -9.48 -10.82 1.72
C ALA A 82 -8.09 -10.52 1.16
N TRP A 83 -8.02 -10.27 -0.14
CA TRP A 83 -6.82 -9.73 -0.77
C TRP A 83 -6.69 -8.25 -0.47
N GLY A 84 -5.47 -7.80 -0.17
CA GLY A 84 -5.23 -6.39 0.09
C GLY A 84 -3.83 -6.09 0.58
N LEU A 85 -3.57 -4.81 0.79
CA LEU A 85 -2.35 -4.31 1.40
C LEU A 85 -2.55 -4.16 2.91
N LYS A 86 -1.63 -4.72 3.71
CA LYS A 86 -1.57 -4.52 5.16
C LYS A 86 -0.14 -4.29 5.63
N ILE A 87 0.00 -3.77 6.85
CA ILE A 87 1.27 -3.78 7.57
C ILE A 87 1.36 -5.10 8.31
N CYS A 88 2.35 -5.92 7.96
CA CYS A 88 2.51 -7.26 8.48
C CYS A 88 3.76 -7.39 9.34
N ASP A 89 3.77 -8.36 10.24
CA ASP A 89 4.96 -8.77 10.97
C ASP A 89 5.99 -9.34 9.98
N GLY A 90 7.16 -8.69 9.92
CA GLY A 90 8.25 -9.03 9.02
C GLY A 90 9.36 -9.85 9.68
N THR A 91 9.19 -10.26 10.94
CA THR A 91 10.14 -11.13 11.64
C THR A 91 10.10 -12.55 11.07
N ALA A 92 11.16 -13.32 11.28
CA ALA A 92 11.28 -14.69 10.77
C ALA A 92 10.14 -15.63 11.21
N TYR A 93 9.50 -15.33 12.34
CA TYR A 93 8.40 -16.12 12.91
C TYR A 93 7.02 -15.48 12.72
N GLY A 94 6.98 -14.27 12.15
CA GLY A 94 5.75 -13.50 12.02
C GLY A 94 4.81 -14.01 10.91
N GLU A 95 5.31 -14.83 9.99
CA GLU A 95 4.57 -15.41 8.85
C GLU A 95 3.71 -14.40 8.06
N TRP A 96 4.13 -13.13 8.05
CA TRP A 96 3.38 -12.02 7.45
C TRP A 96 1.99 -11.84 8.06
N ARG A 97 1.82 -12.14 9.35
CA ARG A 97 0.59 -11.89 10.08
C ARG A 97 0.23 -10.40 9.97
N PRO A 98 -0.99 -10.05 9.54
CA PRO A 98 -1.41 -8.66 9.46
C PRO A 98 -1.51 -8.08 10.87
N MET A 99 -0.83 -6.95 11.10
CA MET A 99 -0.80 -6.27 12.40
C MET A 99 -1.64 -5.00 12.39
N TRP A 100 -1.61 -4.25 11.29
CA TRP A 100 -2.37 -3.01 11.14
C TRP A 100 -2.87 -2.79 9.72
N THR A 101 -3.99 -2.07 9.64
CA THR A 101 -4.37 -1.34 8.45
C THR A 101 -3.51 -0.09 8.27
N LEU A 102 -3.47 0.49 7.07
CA LEU A 102 -2.64 1.68 6.82
C LEU A 102 -3.06 2.87 7.67
N GLN A 103 -4.36 3.13 7.76
CA GLN A 103 -4.96 4.18 8.59
C GLN A 103 -4.89 3.87 10.09
N GLY A 104 -4.85 2.59 10.48
CA GLY A 104 -4.78 2.16 11.88
C GLY A 104 -3.38 2.25 12.48
N ALA A 105 -2.36 2.48 11.67
CA ALA A 105 -0.98 2.62 12.14
C ALA A 105 -0.77 3.88 13.00
N GLY A 106 0.11 3.78 14.00
CA GLY A 106 0.53 4.92 14.82
C GLY A 106 1.25 6.00 14.01
N ARG A 107 1.32 7.24 14.54
CA ARG A 107 1.83 8.42 13.80
C ARG A 107 3.21 8.22 13.17
N ARG A 108 4.19 7.72 13.93
CA ARG A 108 5.56 7.47 13.43
C ARG A 108 5.55 6.51 12.25
N ARG A 109 4.74 5.45 12.35
CA ARG A 109 4.62 4.43 11.31
C ARG A 109 3.87 4.92 10.08
N LYS A 110 2.86 5.78 10.23
CA LYS A 110 2.21 6.46 9.10
C LYS A 110 3.22 7.27 8.29
N ALA A 111 4.12 7.98 8.95
CA ALA A 111 5.18 8.70 8.24
C ALA A 111 6.12 7.73 7.49
N ALA A 112 6.60 6.66 8.13
CA ALA A 112 7.41 5.64 7.46
C ALA A 112 6.68 5.00 6.26
N LEU A 113 5.39 4.68 6.44
CA LEU A 113 4.54 4.12 5.39
C LEU A 113 4.43 5.05 4.19
N VAL A 114 4.16 6.35 4.41
CA VAL A 114 4.02 7.32 3.31
C VAL A 114 5.30 7.41 2.50
N ARG A 115 6.47 7.41 3.15
CA ARG A 115 7.77 7.38 2.46
C ARG A 115 7.98 6.12 1.63
N ALA A 116 7.41 5.00 2.06
CA ALA A 116 7.57 3.70 1.44
C ALA A 116 6.59 3.45 0.28
N LEU A 117 5.56 4.28 0.12
CA LEU A 117 4.53 4.10 -0.92
C LEU A 117 5.07 4.11 -2.36
N PRO A 118 6.01 5.00 -2.75
CA PRO A 118 6.55 4.99 -4.11
C PRO A 118 7.25 3.67 -4.45
N GLU A 119 8.11 3.18 -3.55
CA GLU A 119 8.80 1.89 -3.72
C GLU A 119 7.80 0.73 -3.76
N LEU A 120 6.80 0.73 -2.87
CA LEU A 120 5.76 -0.29 -2.81
C LEU A 120 4.98 -0.40 -4.13
N LEU A 121 4.44 0.69 -4.66
CA LEU A 121 3.62 0.62 -5.88
C LEU A 121 4.45 0.31 -7.12
N ALA A 122 5.69 0.82 -7.21
CA ALA A 122 6.60 0.45 -8.29
C ALA A 122 6.97 -1.05 -8.21
N GLY A 123 7.24 -1.56 -7.01
CA GLY A 123 7.50 -2.98 -6.77
C GLY A 123 6.29 -3.86 -7.10
N TYR A 124 5.10 -3.44 -6.70
CA TYR A 124 3.87 -4.19 -6.96
C TYR A 124 3.52 -4.20 -8.45
N ALA A 125 3.66 -3.08 -9.16
CA ALA A 125 3.50 -3.04 -10.61
C ALA A 125 4.41 -4.07 -11.31
N ARG A 126 5.70 -4.13 -10.94
CA ARG A 126 6.63 -5.12 -11.48
C ARG A 126 6.23 -6.56 -11.15
N ALA A 127 5.74 -6.80 -9.93
CA ALA A 127 5.27 -8.13 -9.54
C ALA A 127 4.05 -8.57 -10.36
N VAL A 128 3.14 -7.65 -10.66
CA VAL A 128 1.96 -7.88 -11.50
C VAL A 128 2.37 -8.25 -12.93
N GLU A 129 3.33 -7.52 -13.51
CA GLU A 129 3.89 -7.86 -14.83
C GLU A 129 4.55 -9.25 -14.82
N ALA A 130 5.42 -9.52 -13.85
CA ALA A 130 6.16 -10.78 -13.75
C ALA A 130 5.23 -12.00 -13.55
N ALA A 131 4.06 -11.80 -12.95
CA ALA A 131 3.05 -12.83 -12.77
C ALA A 131 2.19 -13.07 -14.04
N GLY A 132 2.46 -12.38 -15.15
CA GLY A 132 1.63 -12.45 -16.36
C GLY A 132 0.25 -11.84 -16.18
N ARG A 133 0.12 -10.88 -15.24
CA ARG A 133 -1.13 -10.17 -14.92
C ARG A 133 -1.06 -8.69 -15.29
N GLY A 134 -0.14 -8.32 -16.19
CA GLY A 134 0.06 -6.95 -16.67
C GLY A 134 -1.07 -6.38 -17.51
N ASP A 135 -1.97 -7.22 -18.03
CA ASP A 135 -3.07 -6.75 -18.87
C ASP A 135 -4.30 -6.36 -18.06
N GLY A 136 -5.07 -5.40 -18.60
CA GLY A 136 -6.37 -5.00 -18.04
C GLY A 136 -6.34 -3.77 -17.15
N ALA A 137 -7.55 -3.37 -16.72
CA ALA A 137 -7.77 -2.09 -16.04
C ALA A 137 -7.13 -2.03 -14.64
N ALA A 138 -7.13 -3.13 -13.89
CA ALA A 138 -6.51 -3.15 -12.57
C ALA A 138 -4.97 -3.00 -12.64
N ALA A 139 -4.33 -3.67 -13.60
CA ALA A 139 -2.89 -3.57 -13.81
C ALA A 139 -2.48 -2.15 -14.25
N GLU A 140 -3.26 -1.54 -15.17
CA GLU A 140 -3.03 -0.16 -15.59
C GLU A 140 -3.22 0.84 -14.44
N ALA A 141 -4.18 0.60 -13.56
CA ALA A 141 -4.40 1.43 -12.37
C ALA A 141 -3.20 1.38 -11.42
N VAL A 142 -2.62 0.21 -11.17
CA VAL A 142 -1.39 0.06 -10.36
C VAL A 142 -0.20 0.78 -11.03
N ARG A 143 0.01 0.59 -12.33
CA ARG A 143 1.07 1.29 -13.08
C ARG A 143 0.91 2.80 -13.02
N THR A 144 -0.31 3.30 -13.16
CA THR A 144 -0.59 4.73 -13.13
C THR A 144 -0.33 5.32 -11.75
N ALA A 145 -0.75 4.64 -10.68
CA ALA A 145 -0.46 5.07 -9.33
C ALA A 145 1.04 5.06 -9.01
N ALA A 146 1.78 4.05 -9.48
CA ALA A 146 3.23 4.02 -9.37
C ALA A 146 3.90 5.21 -10.07
N ARG A 147 3.42 5.61 -11.26
CA ARG A 147 3.89 6.81 -11.97
C ARG A 147 3.60 8.09 -11.19
N ILE A 148 2.37 8.28 -10.70
CA ILE A 148 1.98 9.47 -9.92
C ILE A 148 2.91 9.65 -8.71
N LEU A 149 3.10 8.58 -7.92
CA LEU A 149 3.97 8.59 -6.74
C LEU A 149 5.45 8.79 -7.05
N SER A 150 5.89 8.50 -8.28
CA SER A 150 7.28 8.73 -8.71
C SER A 150 7.51 10.18 -9.16
N THR A 151 6.49 10.84 -9.72
CA THR A 151 6.61 12.19 -10.30
C THR A 151 6.40 13.34 -9.31
N GLY A 152 5.47 13.18 -8.35
CA GLY A 152 5.05 14.23 -7.40
C GLY A 152 5.92 14.30 -6.15
#